data_AF-A0A6C0F0E9-F1
#
_entry.id   AF-A0A6C0F0E9-F1
#
_cell.length_a   1.000
_cell.length_b   1.000
_cell.length_c   1.000
_cell.angle_alpha   90.00
_cell.angle_beta   90.00
_cell.angle_gamma   90.00
#
_symmetry.space_group_name_H-M   'P 1'
#
loop_
_entity.id
_entity.type
_entity.pdbx_description
1 polymer ?
#
loop_
_entity_poly.entity_id
_entity_poly.type
_entity_poly.pdbx_seq_one_letter_code
_entity_poly.pdbx_strand_id
1 'polypeptide(L)' 'EEEEEEEEEEEEEEEEDEEEEVFEIEIDDITYFTTDEENGPIYEVDSSGDPGNKVGYLKDGEPFFSA' A
#
# COMPACT_ATOMS: atom_id res chain seq x y z
N GLU A 1 47.94 20.47 19.95
CA GLU A 1 48.08 20.41 18.49
C GLU A 1 47.86 18.95 18.13
N GLU A 2 46.65 18.42 18.37
CA GLU A 2 45.34 18.73 17.74
C GLU A 2 45.33 18.32 16.26
N GLU A 3 44.12 18.06 15.76
CA GLU A 3 43.77 17.40 14.48
C GLU A 3 43.61 15.88 14.69
N GLU A 4 42.47 15.36 15.21
CA GLU A 4 41.07 15.55 14.76
C GLU A 4 40.93 15.37 13.25
N GLU A 5 40.12 14.38 12.85
CA GLU A 5 39.49 14.13 11.53
C GLU A 5 39.37 12.60 11.38
N GLU A 6 38.25 11.95 11.14
CA GLU A 6 36.87 12.35 10.87
C GLU A 6 36.02 11.12 11.21
N GLU A 7 34.97 11.31 12.00
CA GLU A 7 33.87 10.36 12.18
C GLU A 7 33.02 10.41 10.90
N GLU A 8 33.20 9.45 9.99
CA GLU A 8 32.23 9.20 8.91
C GLU A 8 31.06 8.42 9.51
N GLU A 9 30.08 9.17 10.01
CA GLU A 9 28.71 8.73 10.27
C GLU A 9 28.07 8.34 8.93
N GLU A 10 28.15 7.06 8.57
CA GLU A 10 27.25 6.45 7.59
C GLU A 10 25.87 6.28 8.25
N GLU A 11 25.08 7.36 8.25
CA GLU A 11 23.63 7.29 8.41
C GLU A 11 23.04 6.60 7.16
N GLU A 12 22.96 5.26 7.21
CA GLU A 12 22.11 4.49 6.30
C GLU A 12 20.67 4.97 6.49
N GLU A 13 20.16 5.72 5.51
CA GLU A 13 18.74 6.05 5.36
C GLU A 13 17.93 4.74 5.39
N GLU A 14 17.31 4.46 6.54
CA GLU A 14 16.20 3.51 6.66
C GLU A 14 15.06 4.05 5.80
N GLU A 15 14.99 3.62 4.53
CA GLU A 15 13.76 3.64 3.74
C GLU A 15 12.76 2.72 4.47
N GLU A 16 12.04 3.27 5.45
CA GLU A 16 10.77 2.72 5.93
C GLU A 16 9.86 2.63 4.71
N ASP A 17 9.86 1.45 4.09
CA ASP A 17 8.82 0.96 3.19
C ASP A 17 7.52 1.03 4.01
N GLU A 18 6.86 2.19 3.96
CA GLU A 18 5.50 2.37 4.48
C GLU A 18 4.63 1.39 3.70
N GLU A 19 4.52 0.15 4.20
CA GLU A 19 3.51 -0.83 3.80
C GLU A 19 2.16 -0.13 4.00
N GLU A 20 1.69 0.53 2.94
CA GLU A 20 0.46 1.29 2.94
C GLU A 20 -0.64 0.34 3.42
N GLU A 21 -1.23 0.63 4.58
CA GLU A 21 -2.19 -0.27 5.23
C GLU A 21 -3.40 -0.45 4.30
N VAL A 22 -3.39 -1.56 3.55
CA VAL A 22 -4.52 -1.99 2.73
C VAL A 22 -5.39 -2.95 3.52
N PHE A 23 -6.69 -2.74 3.44
CA PHE A 23 -7.71 -3.63 3.97
C PHE A 23 -8.11 -4.65 2.92
N GLU A 24 -8.11 -5.92 3.31
CA GLU A 24 -8.72 -7.00 2.52
C GLU A 24 -10.24 -6.89 2.62
N ILE A 25 -10.91 -6.81 1.47
CA ILE A 25 -12.37 -6.80 1.38
C ILE A 25 -12.84 -7.93 0.46
N GLU A 26 -14.00 -8.48 0.76
CA GLU A 26 -14.64 -9.51 -0.06
C GLU A 26 -15.84 -8.89 -0.79
N ILE A 27 -15.79 -8.89 -2.12
CA ILE A 27 -16.87 -8.38 -2.98
C ILE A 27 -17.25 -9.51 -3.95
N ASP A 28 -18.50 -9.96 -3.89
CA ASP A 28 -19.04 -11.03 -4.77
C ASP A 28 -18.22 -12.35 -4.70
N ASP A 29 -17.83 -12.78 -3.49
CA ASP A 29 -16.95 -13.94 -3.24
C ASP A 29 -15.54 -13.82 -3.87
N ILE A 30 -15.11 -12.59 -4.22
CA ILE A 30 -13.77 -12.29 -4.72
C ILE A 30 -13.05 -11.37 -3.73
N THR A 31 -11.83 -11.75 -3.35
CA THR A 31 -10.95 -10.95 -2.51
C THR A 31 -10.38 -9.77 -3.30
N TYR A 32 -10.40 -8.59 -2.70
CA TYR A 32 -9.81 -7.36 -3.20
C TYR A 32 -9.11 -6.61 -2.07
N PHE A 33 -8.30 -5.62 -2.44
CA PHE A 33 -7.66 -4.71 -1.49
C PHE A 33 -8.19 -3.28 -1.65
N THR A 34 -8.32 -2.56 -0.55
CA THR A 34 -8.66 -1.13 -0.53
C THR A 34 -7.87 -0.40 0.53
N THR A 35 -7.58 0.87 0.33
CA THR A 35 -6.99 1.73 1.39
C THR A 35 -8.07 2.40 2.26
N ASP A 36 -9.34 2.31 1.87
CA ASP A 36 -10.46 2.85 2.63
C ASP A 36 -11.75 2.05 2.34
N GLU A 37 -12.39 1.55 3.39
CA GLU A 37 -13.56 0.67 3.32
C GLU A 37 -14.83 1.40 2.85
N GLU A 38 -14.87 2.73 2.94
CA GLU A 38 -16.03 3.54 2.61
C GLU A 38 -15.86 4.23 1.24
N ASN A 39 -14.69 4.80 0.96
CA ASN A 39 -14.41 5.65 -0.18
C ASN A 39 -13.02 5.41 -0.79
N GLY A 40 -12.52 4.18 -0.74
CA GLY A 40 -11.18 3.82 -1.23
C GLY A 40 -11.12 3.32 -2.67
N PRO A 41 -9.95 3.29 -3.29
CA PRO A 41 -9.70 2.53 -4.52
C PRO A 41 -9.81 1.01 -4.27
N ILE A 42 -10.36 0.26 -5.22
CA ILE A 42 -10.38 -1.22 -5.17
C ILE A 42 -9.28 -1.74 -6.09
N TYR A 43 -8.38 -2.55 -5.54
CA TYR A 43 -7.30 -3.24 -6.23
C TYR A 43 -7.58 -4.74 -6.32
N GLU A 44 -7.32 -5.35 -7.47
CA GLU A 44 -7.37 -6.81 -7.63
C GLU A 44 -6.26 -7.49 -6.85
N VAL A 45 -6.44 -8.77 -6.54
CA VAL A 45 -5.38 -9.62 -6.01
C VAL A 45 -4.56 -10.15 -7.19
N ASP A 46 -3.25 -9.93 -7.19
CA ASP A 46 -2.36 -10.45 -8.23
C ASP A 46 -2.09 -11.97 -8.09
N SER A 47 -1.25 -12.52 -8.95
CA SER A 47 -0.87 -13.95 -8.87
C SER A 47 -0.09 -14.32 -7.60
N SER A 48 0.49 -13.34 -6.91
CA SER A 48 1.27 -13.50 -5.69
C SER A 48 0.41 -13.40 -4.42
N GLY A 49 -0.80 -12.86 -4.55
CA GLY A 49 -1.70 -12.61 -3.42
C GLY A 49 -1.65 -11.17 -2.90
N ASP A 50 -0.97 -10.28 -3.62
CA ASP A 50 -0.74 -8.88 -3.24
C ASP A 50 -1.69 -7.93 -4.00
N PRO A 51 -1.87 -6.67 -3.56
CA PRO A 51 -2.62 -5.66 -4.30
C PRO A 51 -2.01 -5.40 -5.69
N GLY A 52 -2.76 -5.76 -6.72
CA GLY A 52 -2.44 -5.58 -8.13
C GLY A 52 -3.01 -4.28 -8.70
N ASN A 53 -3.62 -4.35 -9.88
CA ASN A 53 -4.15 -3.15 -10.53
C ASN A 53 -5.44 -2.66 -9.88
N LYS A 54 -5.65 -1.34 -9.95
CA LYS A 54 -6.92 -0.73 -9.58
C LYS A 54 -8.02 -1.14 -10.57
N VAL A 55 -9.02 -1.86 -10.09
CA VAL A 55 -10.18 -2.33 -10.87
C VAL A 55 -11.44 -1.53 -10.58
N GLY A 56 -11.45 -0.72 -9.52
CA GLY A 56 -12.63 0.03 -9.12
C GLY A 56 -12.38 1.02 -7.99
N TYR A 57 -13.46 1.44 -7.34
CA TYR A 57 -13.45 2.23 -6.12
C TYR A 57 -14.71 1.94 -5.30
N LEU A 58 -14.59 2.06 -3.99
CA LEU A 58 -15.69 2.10 -3.04
C LEU A 58 -16.23 3.52 -2.95
N LYS A 59 -17.54 3.63 -2.75
CA LYS A 59 -18.19 4.89 -2.45
C LYS A 59 -19.37 4.64 -1.52
N ASP A 60 -19.34 5.25 -0.33
CA ASP A 60 -20.29 4.97 0.76
C ASP A 60 -20.38 3.46 1.09
N GLY A 61 -19.28 2.74 0.98
CA GLY A 61 -19.20 1.28 1.17
C GLY A 61 -19.77 0.44 0.02
N GLU A 62 -20.20 1.08 -1.07
CA GLU A 62 -20.70 0.40 -2.27
C GLU A 62 -19.60 0.29 -3.34
N PRO A 63 -19.31 -0.91 -3.88
CA PRO A 63 -18.23 -1.09 -4.84
C PRO A 63 -18.63 -0.73 -6.28
N PHE A 64 -17.80 0.06 -6.94
CA PHE A 64 -17.95 0.48 -8.33
C PHE A 64 -16.77 0.00 -9.17
N PHE A 65 -17.02 -0.99 -10.03
CA PHE A 65 -16.03 -1.50 -10.98
C PHE A 65 -16.19 -0.82 -12.34
N SER A 66 -15.08 -0.35 -12.91
CA SER A 66 -15.07 0.17 -14.28
C SER A 66 -14.65 -0.96 -15.22
N ALA A 67 -15.61 -1.81 -15.58
CA ALA A 67 -15.43 -2.89 -16.56
C ALA A 67 -15.07 -2.37 -17.97
#